data_AF-A0A7K1VCP0-F1
#
_entry.id   AF-A0A7K1VCP0-F1
#
_cell.length_a   1.000
_cell.length_b   1.000
_cell.length_c   1.000
_cell.angle_alpha   90.00
_cell.angle_beta   90.00
_cell.angle_gamma   90.00
#
_symmetry.space_group_name_H-M   'P 1'
#
loop_
_entity.id
_entity.type
_entity.pdbx_description
1 polymer ?
#
loop_
_entity_poly.entity_id
_entity_poly.type
_entity_poly.pdbx_seq_one_letter_code
_entity_poly.pdbx_strand_id
1 'polypeptide(L)' 'MAPTPLQIIHGTTDSALLPEYAQQVYDAASGDKELIWLDTRNHIELYDQDPYVSTAAAHAVRWLDRHLR' A
#
# COMPACT_ATOMS: atom_id res chain seq x y z
N MET A 1 -0.25 -14.10 20.68
CA MET A 1 -0.71 -14.12 19.27
C MET A 1 0.39 -13.51 18.42
N ALA A 2 0.59 -14.00 17.20
CA ALA A 2 1.51 -13.34 16.26
C ALA A 2 0.88 -12.03 15.75
N PRO A 3 1.68 -10.99 15.42
CA PRO A 3 1.17 -9.78 14.80
C PRO A 3 0.44 -10.07 13.49
N THR A 4 -0.62 -9.31 13.20
CA THR A 4 -1.33 -9.39 11.92
C THR A 4 -0.41 -8.90 10.78
N PRO A 5 -0.23 -9.68 9.70
CA PRO A 5 0.53 -9.24 8.53
C PRO A 5 -0.06 -7.96 7.90
N LEU A 6 0.80 -7.03 7.46
CA LEU A 6 0.40 -5.71 6.96
C LEU A 6 0.93 -5.44 5.54
N GLN A 7 0.05 -5.01 4.62
CA GLN A 7 0.47 -4.38 3.37
C GLN A 7 -0.05 -2.94 3.29
N ILE A 8 0.82 -2.03 2.87
CA ILE A 8 0.49 -0.65 2.54
C ILE A 8 0.84 -0.41 1.08
N ILE A 9 -0.11 0.10 0.31
CA ILE A 9 0.10 0.56 -1.08
C ILE A 9 -0.32 2.02 -1.11
N HIS A 10 0.60 2.90 -1.51
CA HIS A 10 0.38 4.33 -1.42
C HIS A 10 1.03 5.09 -2.58
N GLY A 11 0.44 6.21 -2.97
CA GLY A 11 1.01 7.15 -3.93
C GLY A 11 2.21 7.92 -3.36
N THR A 12 3.18 8.28 -4.19
CA THR A 12 4.30 9.18 -3.81
C THR A 12 3.86 10.63 -3.66
N THR A 13 2.77 11.02 -4.34
CA THR A 13 2.16 12.36 -4.22
C THR A 13 0.71 12.23 -3.77
N ASP A 14 0.44 12.68 -2.55
CA ASP A 14 -0.90 12.71 -1.97
C ASP A 14 -0.97 13.86 -0.94
N SER A 15 -1.82 14.85 -1.20
CA SER A 15 -2.02 15.99 -0.33
C SER A 15 -3.16 15.81 0.67
N ALA A 16 -3.95 14.74 0.54
CA ALA A 16 -5.07 14.42 1.42
C ALA A 16 -4.62 13.47 2.54
N LEU A 17 -3.81 12.46 2.20
CA LEU A 17 -3.17 11.52 3.11
C LEU A 17 -1.67 11.52 2.82
N LEU A 18 -0.91 12.22 3.63
CA LEU A 18 0.50 12.46 3.32
C LEU A 18 1.33 11.16 3.37
N PRO A 19 2.21 10.90 2.38
CA PRO A 19 3.03 9.68 2.31
C PRO A 19 3.84 9.39 3.59
N GLU A 20 4.30 10.41 4.32
CA GLU A 20 5.03 10.22 5.58
C GLU A 20 4.22 9.45 6.63
N TYR A 21 2.89 9.54 6.61
CA TYR A 21 2.06 8.79 7.55
C TYR A 21 2.00 7.31 7.19
N ALA A 22 2.00 6.96 5.90
CA ALA A 22 2.14 5.58 5.46
C ALA A 22 3.49 4.98 5.89
N GLN A 23 4.58 5.76 5.77
CA GLN A 23 5.90 5.34 6.28
C GLN A 23 5.89 5.17 7.80
N GLN A 24 5.29 6.08 8.56
CA GLN A 24 5.20 5.98 10.02
C GLN A 24 4.43 4.73 10.47
N VAL A 25 3.32 4.39 9.80
CA VAL A 25 2.57 3.15 10.08
C VAL A 25 3.43 1.92 9.76
N TYR A 26 4.12 1.91 8.62
CA TYR A 26 5.02 0.82 8.27
C TYR A 26 6.13 0.66 9.31
N ASP A 27 6.77 1.73 9.74
CA ASP A 27 7.86 1.71 10.72
C ASP A 27 7.39 1.21 12.10
N ALA A 28 6.20 1.64 12.53
CA ALA A 28 5.62 1.22 13.80
C ALA A 28 5.12 -0.24 13.79
N ALA A 29 4.77 -0.79 12.63
CA ALA A 29 4.30 -2.15 12.50
C ALA A 29 5.42 -3.18 12.73
N SER A 30 5.03 -4.34 13.28
CA SER A 30 5.91 -5.49 13.51
C SER A 30 5.36 -6.73 12.83
N GLY A 31 6.20 -7.73 12.60
CA GLY A 31 5.83 -8.93 11.84
C GLY A 31 6.04 -8.77 10.34
N ASP A 32 5.38 -9.62 9.55
CA ASP A 32 5.47 -9.56 8.09
C ASP A 32 4.77 -8.31 7.58
N LYS A 33 5.51 -7.49 6.82
CA LYS A 33 5.02 -6.22 6.32
C LYS A 33 5.60 -5.87 4.95
N GLU A 34 4.80 -5.23 4.12
CA GLU A 34 5.18 -4.74 2.80
C GLU A 34 4.67 -3.31 2.59
N LEU A 35 5.53 -2.42 2.10
CA LEU A 35 5.19 -1.05 1.71
C LEU A 35 5.54 -0.85 0.23
N ILE A 36 4.55 -0.43 -0.56
CA ILE A 36 4.65 -0.24 -2.00
C ILE A 36 4.32 1.21 -2.33
N TRP A 37 5.23 1.85 -3.07
CA TRP A 37 5.07 3.20 -3.57
C TRP A 37 4.72 3.18 -5.05
N LEU A 38 3.65 3.88 -5.43
CA LEU A 38 3.31 4.14 -6.82
C LEU A 38 3.54 5.61 -7.14
N ASP A 39 4.12 5.91 -8.31
CA ASP A 39 4.48 7.28 -8.72
C ASP A 39 3.26 8.11 -9.17
N THR A 40 2.26 8.24 -8.29
CA THR A 40 1.05 9.04 -8.54
C THR A 40 1.35 10.52 -8.35
N ARG A 41 0.48 11.34 -8.93
CA ARG A 41 0.52 12.81 -8.88
C ARG A 41 -0.53 13.40 -7.95
N ASN A 42 -1.49 12.59 -7.50
CA ASN A 42 -2.50 12.96 -6.53
C ASN A 42 -3.06 11.71 -5.81
N HIS A 43 -3.96 11.96 -4.86
CA HIS A 43 -4.63 10.95 -4.03
C HIS A 43 -5.45 9.92 -4.82
N ILE A 44 -6.15 10.36 -5.88
CA ILE A 44 -7.20 9.54 -6.51
C ILE A 44 -6.69 8.63 -7.63
N GLU A 45 -5.53 8.93 -8.22
CA GLU A 45 -4.98 8.14 -9.33
C GLU A 45 -4.80 6.66 -8.99
N LEU A 46 -4.47 6.36 -7.73
CA LEU A 46 -4.37 4.99 -7.19
C LEU A 46 -5.67 4.18 -7.35
N TYR A 47 -6.82 4.86 -7.43
CA TYR A 47 -8.15 4.25 -7.52
C TYR A 47 -8.84 4.44 -8.87
N ASP A 48 -8.35 5.36 -9.70
CA ASP A 48 -9.06 5.84 -10.89
C ASP A 48 -8.29 5.68 -12.21
N GLN A 49 -6.95 5.62 -12.19
CA GLN A 49 -6.14 5.66 -13.40
C GLN A 49 -5.23 4.44 -13.58
N ASP A 50 -5.27 3.86 -14.77
CA ASP A 50 -4.21 2.96 -15.20
C ASP A 50 -2.90 3.72 -15.48
N PRO A 51 -1.73 3.13 -15.17
CA PRO A 51 -1.57 1.75 -14.68
C PRO A 51 -1.68 1.60 -13.15
N TYR A 52 -1.92 2.69 -12.39
CA TYR A 52 -1.83 2.67 -10.92
C TYR A 52 -2.86 1.74 -10.28
N VAL A 53 -4.11 1.77 -10.74
CA VAL A 53 -5.18 0.88 -10.22
C VAL A 53 -4.83 -0.58 -10.44
N SER A 54 -4.51 -0.95 -11.68
CA SER A 54 -4.16 -2.33 -12.04
C SER A 54 -2.92 -2.81 -11.27
N THR A 55 -1.93 -1.92 -11.09
CA THR A 55 -0.71 -2.23 -10.32
C THR A 55 -1.04 -2.45 -8.85
N ALA A 56 -1.76 -1.52 -8.21
CA ALA A 56 -2.17 -1.63 -6.81
C ALA A 56 -2.97 -2.92 -6.54
N ALA A 57 -3.95 -3.23 -7.41
CA ALA A 57 -4.75 -4.43 -7.31
C ALA A 57 -3.90 -5.71 -7.43
N ALA A 58 -2.94 -5.75 -8.36
CA ALA A 58 -2.04 -6.90 -8.52
C ALA A 58 -1.19 -7.14 -7.26
N HIS A 59 -0.68 -6.08 -6.63
CA HIS A 59 0.05 -6.16 -5.37
C HIS A 59 -0.83 -6.68 -4.22
N ALA A 60 -2.07 -6.20 -4.12
CA ALA A 60 -3.03 -6.61 -3.11
C ALA A 60 -3.43 -8.09 -3.26
N VAL A 61 -3.75 -8.52 -4.48
CA VAL A 61 -4.09 -9.93 -4.77
C VAL A 61 -2.92 -10.85 -4.39
N ARG A 62 -1.69 -10.51 -4.80
CA ARG A 62 -0.50 -11.30 -4.44
C ARG A 62 -0.31 -11.40 -2.93
N TRP A 63 -0.56 -10.34 -2.17
CA TRP A 63 -0.44 -10.35 -0.72
C TRP A 63 -1.46 -11.27 -0.05
N LEU A 64 -2.73 -11.11 -0.44
CA LEU A 64 -3.84 -11.91 0.08
C LEU A 64 -3.65 -13.39 -0.27
N ASP A 65 -3.21 -13.69 -1.49
CA ASP A 65 -2.87 -15.03 -1.95
C ASP A 65 -1.79 -15.74 -1.10
N ARG A 66 -0.87 -14.98 -0.50
CA ARG A 66 0.16 -15.54 0.40
C ARG A 66 -0.36 -15.81 1.81
N HIS A 67 -1.39 -15.09 2.26
CA HIS A 67 -1.79 -15.04 3.67
C HIS A 67 -3.18 -15.60 3.98
N LEU A 68 -4.05 -15.75 2.98
CA LEU A 68 -5.43 -16.21 3.14
C LEU A 68 -5.72 -17.55 2.45
N ARG A 69 -4.68 -18.25 1.98
CA ARG A 69 -4.80 -19.61 1.44
C ARG A 69 -4.71 -20.65 2.55
#